data_AF-A0A1W1BQF0-F1
#
_entry.id   AF-A0A1W1BQF0-F1
#
_cell.length_a   1.000
_cell.length_b   1.000
_cell.length_c   1.000
_cell.angle_alpha   90.00
_cell.angle_beta   90.00
_cell.angle_gamma   90.00
#
_symmetry.space_group_name_H-M   'P 1'
#
loop_
_entity.id
_entity.type
_entity.pdbx_description
1 polymer ?
#
loop_
_entity_poly.entity_id
_entity_poly.type
_entity_poly.pdbx_seq_one_letter_code
_entity_poly.pdbx_strand_id
1 'polypeptide(L)'
;MSKMVKCIACKKKISINAKVCPNCGEPVNKDYYTNKEKKASKIVGLVMKTLLGIVGAIILLLAYVVYESQTPEGQVLQQKYKEQQIKQANELYKKVKKIPSSEIFRNRNEYSKLLKLDPSNNTYKEKYKYYSKKVEKIYNEIGKEPINVGMPYTIKRYIKRTLRDPDSLTDELCSNSILTKDGWEKTCEYRAKNGFGGYVKVRKTFLIRQNHVIKSW
;
A
#
# COMPACT_ATOMS: atom_id res chain seq x y z
N MET A 1 5.69 35.99 37.82
CA MET A 1 5.24 36.42 36.47
C MET A 1 3.71 36.38 36.43
N SER A 2 3.04 37.43 35.94
CA SER A 2 1.58 37.50 35.90
C SER A 2 1.01 36.59 34.80
N LYS A 3 -0.04 35.84 35.10
CA LYS A 3 -0.71 34.95 34.14
C LYS A 3 -1.40 35.76 33.04
N MET A 4 -1.15 35.41 31.78
CA MET A 4 -1.77 36.09 30.63
C MET A 4 -2.95 35.28 30.08
N VAL A 5 -4.06 35.95 29.79
CA VAL A 5 -5.27 35.37 29.19
C VAL A 5 -5.67 36.15 27.92
N LYS A 6 -6.47 35.55 27.04
CA LYS A 6 -7.01 36.25 25.86
C LYS A 6 -8.30 36.99 26.25
N CYS A 7 -8.39 38.28 25.91
CA CYS A 7 -9.63 39.04 26.03
C CYS A 7 -10.76 38.36 25.24
N ILE A 8 -11.98 38.29 25.81
CA ILE A 8 -13.11 37.62 25.17
C ILE A 8 -13.57 38.37 23.92
N ALA A 9 -13.55 39.71 23.96
CA ALA A 9 -13.93 40.59 22.86
C ALA A 9 -12.85 40.63 21.77
N CYS A 10 -11.67 41.22 22.04
CA CYS A 10 -10.66 41.49 21.01
C CYS A 10 -9.59 40.39 20.82
N LYS A 11 -9.62 39.30 21.60
CA LYS A 11 -8.68 38.15 21.54
C LYS A 11 -7.20 38.44 21.81
N LYS A 12 -6.78 39.69 22.07
CA LYS A 12 -5.40 40.02 22.45
C LYS A 12 -5.06 39.50 23.86
N LYS A 13 -3.78 39.20 24.10
CA LYS A 13 -3.27 38.75 25.41
C LYS A 13 -3.26 39.91 26.40
N ILE A 14 -3.79 39.68 27.59
CA ILE A 14 -3.87 40.66 28.69
C ILE A 14 -3.51 39.97 30.01
N SER A 15 -3.09 40.75 31.00
CA SER A 15 -2.90 40.26 32.37
C SER A 15 -4.24 39.85 32.98
N ILE A 16 -4.32 38.67 33.61
CA ILE A 16 -5.54 38.20 34.32
C ILE A 16 -5.95 39.12 35.47
N ASN A 17 -5.01 39.93 35.98
CA ASN A 17 -5.25 40.87 37.07
C ASN A 17 -5.77 42.24 36.60
N ALA A 18 -5.77 42.53 35.29
CA ALA A 18 -6.30 43.77 34.76
C ALA A 18 -7.81 43.88 35.04
N LYS A 19 -8.30 45.06 35.42
CA LYS A 19 -9.74 45.32 35.58
C LYS A 19 -10.43 45.56 34.23
N VAL A 20 -9.72 46.14 33.28
CA VAL A 20 -10.21 46.52 31.94
C VAL A 20 -9.17 46.14 30.88
N CYS A 21 -9.62 45.71 29.70
CA CYS A 21 -8.73 45.40 28.58
C CYS A 21 -8.05 46.68 28.05
N PRO A 22 -6.71 46.79 28.05
CA PRO A 22 -6.02 47.98 27.57
C PRO A 22 -6.17 48.21 26.06
N ASN A 23 -6.67 47.22 25.32
CA ASN A 23 -6.73 47.27 23.87
C ASN A 23 -8.15 47.49 23.31
N CYS A 24 -9.20 47.27 24.09
CA CYS A 24 -10.58 47.48 23.62
C CYS A 24 -11.54 48.04 24.68
N GLY A 25 -11.09 48.29 25.92
CA GLY A 25 -11.94 48.88 26.96
C GLY A 25 -12.94 47.94 27.64
N GLU A 26 -13.05 46.68 27.21
CA GLU A 26 -13.97 45.71 27.82
C GLU A 26 -13.54 45.34 29.25
N PRO A 27 -14.45 45.34 30.25
CA PRO A 27 -14.14 44.92 31.62
C PRO A 27 -13.75 43.43 31.67
N VAL A 28 -12.76 43.11 32.49
CA VAL A 28 -12.23 41.75 32.61
C VAL A 28 -12.95 41.02 33.75
N ASN A 29 -13.84 40.09 33.40
CA ASN A 29 -14.48 39.22 34.38
C ASN A 29 -13.52 38.11 34.84
N LYS A 30 -12.96 38.22 36.06
CA LYS A 30 -12.03 37.23 36.61
C LYS A 30 -12.67 35.85 36.82
N ASP A 31 -13.94 35.81 37.22
CA ASP A 31 -14.67 34.56 37.51
C ASP A 31 -14.89 33.73 36.25
N TYR A 32 -15.00 34.39 35.08
CA TYR A 32 -15.04 33.70 33.80
C TYR A 32 -13.77 32.87 33.54
N TYR A 33 -12.59 33.45 33.79
CA TYR A 33 -11.31 32.78 33.51
C TYR A 33 -10.98 31.70 34.56
N THR A 34 -11.25 31.95 35.83
CA THR A 34 -11.02 30.96 36.90
C THR A 34 -11.96 29.75 36.77
N ASN A 35 -13.23 29.96 36.41
CA ASN A 35 -14.16 28.86 36.15
C ASN A 35 -13.81 28.08 34.88
N LYS A 36 -13.32 28.74 33.84
CA LYS A 36 -12.85 28.08 32.61
C LYS A 36 -11.66 27.16 32.89
N GLU A 37 -10.72 27.58 33.73
CA GLU A 37 -9.59 26.75 34.14
C GLU A 37 -10.00 25.57 35.03
N LYS A 38 -10.91 25.78 35.99
CA LYS A 38 -11.46 24.70 36.82
C LYS A 38 -12.24 23.66 35.99
N LYS A 39 -12.99 24.09 34.96
CA LYS A 39 -13.67 23.17 34.04
C LYS A 39 -12.67 22.39 33.18
N ALA A 40 -11.64 23.06 32.66
CA ALA A 40 -10.60 22.41 31.87
C ALA A 40 -9.82 21.35 32.69
N SER A 41 -9.45 21.66 33.94
CA SER A 41 -8.72 20.69 34.78
C SER A 41 -9.55 19.46 35.14
N LYS A 42 -10.86 19.62 35.41
CA LYS A 42 -11.79 18.50 35.63
C LYS A 42 -11.91 17.62 34.40
N ILE A 43 -12.03 18.20 33.20
CA ILE A 43 -12.11 17.44 31.94
C ILE A 43 -10.81 16.69 31.68
N VAL A 44 -9.65 17.33 31.83
CA VAL A 44 -8.33 16.68 31.65
C VAL A 44 -8.16 15.51 32.63
N GLY A 45 -8.53 15.70 33.89
CA GLY A 45 -8.49 14.64 34.90
C GLY A 45 -9.41 13.45 34.56
N LEU A 46 -10.60 13.71 34.03
CA LEU A 46 -11.53 12.67 33.58
C LEU A 46 -10.97 11.89 32.40
N VAL A 47 -10.44 12.58 31.38
CA VAL A 47 -9.86 11.96 30.18
C VAL A 47 -8.64 11.10 30.51
N MET A 48 -7.76 11.56 31.40
CA MET A 48 -6.60 10.76 31.82
C MET A 48 -6.99 9.49 32.57
N LYS A 49 -7.99 9.56 33.45
CA LYS A 49 -8.51 8.37 34.15
C LYS A 49 -9.13 7.37 33.17
N THR A 50 -9.90 7.84 32.18
CA THR A 50 -10.46 6.95 31.14
C THR A 50 -9.38 6.31 30.28
N LEU A 51 -8.34 7.06 29.90
CA LEU A 51 -7.21 6.51 29.14
C LEU A 51 -6.45 5.44 29.92
N LEU A 52 -6.16 5.68 31.21
CA LEU A 52 -5.51 4.69 32.07
C LEU A 52 -6.36 3.43 32.22
N GLY A 53 -7.68 3.57 32.37
CA GLY A 53 -8.60 2.44 32.40
C GLY A 53 -8.58 1.61 31.10
N ILE A 54 -8.61 2.27 29.93
CA ILE A 54 -8.55 1.62 28.62
C ILE A 54 -7.22 0.88 28.43
N VAL A 55 -6.10 1.53 28.78
CA VAL A 55 -4.77 0.91 28.69
C VAL A 55 -4.67 -0.31 29.61
N GLY A 56 -5.18 -0.20 30.84
CA GLY A 56 -5.23 -1.33 31.78
C GLY A 56 -6.07 -2.50 31.25
N ALA A 57 -7.23 -2.22 30.65
CA ALA A 57 -8.08 -3.25 30.04
C ALA A 57 -7.39 -3.93 28.84
N ILE A 58 -6.68 -3.17 28.00
CA ILE A 58 -5.89 -3.73 26.88
C ILE A 58 -4.77 -4.63 27.40
N ILE A 59 -4.05 -4.21 28.44
CA ILE A 59 -2.98 -5.02 29.04
C ILE A 59 -3.55 -6.33 29.62
N LEU A 60 -4.68 -6.28 30.31
CA LEU A 60 -5.35 -7.48 30.84
C LEU A 60 -5.80 -8.42 29.72
N LEU A 61 -6.38 -7.89 28.63
CA LEU A 61 -6.75 -8.69 27.46
C LEU A 61 -5.52 -9.36 26.81
N LEU A 62 -4.41 -8.64 26.66
CA LEU A 62 -3.17 -9.22 26.14
C LEU A 62 -2.59 -10.29 27.06
N ALA A 63 -2.61 -10.06 28.38
CA ALA A 63 -2.16 -11.05 29.36
C ALA A 63 -3.01 -12.32 29.31
N TYR A 64 -4.33 -12.18 29.14
CA TYR A 64 -5.24 -13.31 28.96
C TYR A 64 -4.91 -14.12 27.70
N VAL A 65 -4.69 -13.47 26.55
CA VAL A 65 -4.28 -14.13 25.30
C VAL A 65 -2.95 -14.87 25.44
N VAL A 66 -1.98 -14.26 26.15
CA VAL A 66 -0.69 -14.92 26.43
C VAL A 66 -0.87 -16.12 27.35
N TYR A 67 -1.68 -16.00 28.40
CA TYR A 67 -1.97 -17.11 29.31
C TYR A 67 -2.60 -18.30 28.57
N GLU A 68 -3.60 -18.03 27.70
CA GLU A 68 -4.26 -19.06 26.89
C GLU A 68 -3.26 -19.76 25.94
N SER A 69 -2.30 -19.03 25.39
CA SER A 69 -1.24 -19.60 24.53
C SER A 69 -0.26 -20.54 25.24
N GLN A 70 -0.13 -20.45 26.57
CA GLN A 70 0.76 -21.31 27.37
C GLN A 70 0.09 -22.61 27.82
N THR A 71 -1.24 -22.72 27.67
CA THR A 71 -1.95 -23.95 28.02
C THR A 71 -1.47 -25.13 27.15
N PRO A 72 -1.46 -26.37 27.67
CA PRO A 72 -1.11 -27.55 26.87
C PRO A 72 -1.98 -27.68 25.59
N GLU A 73 -3.26 -27.34 25.67
CA GLU A 73 -4.17 -27.34 24.52
C GLU A 73 -3.77 -26.30 23.47
N GLY A 74 -3.43 -25.08 23.90
CA GLY A 74 -2.92 -24.02 23.03
C GLY A 74 -1.63 -24.40 22.34
N GLN A 75 -0.70 -25.05 23.05
CA GLN A 75 0.55 -25.55 22.47
C GLN A 75 0.31 -26.65 21.43
N VAL A 76 -0.60 -27.60 21.70
CA VAL A 76 -0.99 -28.65 20.74
C VAL A 76 -1.63 -28.04 19.49
N LEU A 77 -2.50 -27.04 19.64
CA LEU A 77 -3.13 -26.36 18.50
C LEU A 77 -2.09 -25.61 17.66
N GLN A 78 -1.17 -24.88 18.31
CA GLN A 78 -0.10 -24.17 17.63
C GLN A 78 0.84 -25.14 16.88
N GLN A 79 1.14 -26.29 17.50
CA GLN A 79 1.93 -27.35 16.87
C GLN A 79 1.23 -27.93 15.64
N LYS A 80 -0.06 -28.25 15.73
CA LYS A 80 -0.87 -28.71 14.58
C LYS A 80 -0.89 -27.69 13.43
N TYR A 81 -1.03 -26.40 13.76
CA TYR A 81 -0.99 -25.34 12.76
C TYR A 81 0.38 -25.25 12.06
N LYS A 82 1.49 -25.33 12.83
CA LYS A 82 2.85 -25.38 12.27
C LYS A 82 3.06 -26.61 11.38
N GLU A 83 2.61 -27.78 11.81
CA GLU A 83 2.67 -29.01 11.01
C GLU A 83 1.89 -28.89 9.69
N GLN A 84 0.71 -28.27 9.74
CA GLN A 84 -0.09 -28.00 8.55
C GLN A 84 0.62 -27.04 7.59
N GLN A 85 1.24 -25.97 8.10
CA GLN A 85 2.04 -25.04 7.29
C GLN A 85 3.25 -25.74 6.66
N ILE A 86 3.97 -26.57 7.42
CA ILE A 86 5.11 -27.36 6.92
C ILE A 86 4.65 -28.32 5.81
N LYS A 87 3.51 -29.00 5.99
CA LYS A 87 2.93 -29.87 4.96
C LYS A 87 2.59 -29.10 3.69
N GLN A 88 1.94 -27.94 3.81
CA GLN A 88 1.63 -27.07 2.69
C GLN A 88 2.88 -26.53 1.99
N ALA A 89 3.91 -26.14 2.76
CA ALA A 89 5.18 -25.68 2.23
C ALA A 89 5.90 -26.80 1.46
N ASN A 90 5.91 -28.03 1.97
CA ASN A 90 6.50 -29.19 1.30
C ASN A 90 5.79 -29.53 -0.02
N GLU A 91 4.45 -29.54 -0.01
CA GLU A 91 3.62 -29.71 -1.20
C GLU A 91 3.92 -28.64 -2.26
N LEU A 92 3.94 -27.37 -1.84
CA LEU A 92 4.25 -26.25 -2.72
C LEU A 92 5.69 -26.37 -3.26
N TYR A 93 6.65 -26.73 -2.41
CA TYR A 93 8.05 -26.87 -2.80
C TYR A 93 8.27 -27.94 -3.87
N LYS A 94 7.55 -29.08 -3.80
CA LYS A 94 7.53 -30.09 -4.87
C LYS A 94 7.05 -29.50 -6.19
N LYS A 95 6.05 -28.62 -6.18
CA LYS A 95 5.57 -27.92 -7.38
C LYS A 95 6.60 -26.91 -7.89
N VAL A 96 7.23 -26.14 -7.01
CA VAL A 96 8.26 -25.16 -7.36
C VAL A 96 9.47 -25.82 -8.02
N LYS A 97 9.91 -26.99 -7.52
CA LYS A 97 11.02 -27.75 -8.12
C LYS A 97 10.80 -28.16 -9.57
N LYS A 98 9.54 -28.26 -10.02
CA LYS A 98 9.18 -28.60 -11.40
C LYS A 98 9.19 -27.39 -12.33
N ILE A 99 9.28 -26.17 -11.80
CA ILE A 99 9.31 -24.95 -12.60
C ILE A 99 10.70 -24.82 -13.24
N PRO A 100 10.79 -24.70 -14.57
CA PRO A 100 12.06 -24.47 -15.25
C PRO A 100 12.77 -23.24 -14.68
N SER A 101 14.09 -23.29 -14.55
CA SER A 101 14.89 -22.17 -14.02
C SER A 101 14.88 -20.91 -14.91
N SER A 102 14.47 -21.08 -16.17
CA SER A 102 14.21 -20.01 -17.14
C SER A 102 12.95 -19.18 -16.81
N GLU A 103 11.97 -19.75 -16.10
CA GLU A 103 10.78 -19.02 -15.65
C GLU A 103 11.10 -18.17 -14.40
N ILE A 104 11.96 -17.17 -14.58
CA ILE A 104 12.57 -16.37 -13.49
C ILE A 104 11.50 -15.72 -12.60
N PHE A 105 10.50 -15.07 -13.20
CA PHE A 105 9.42 -14.38 -12.48
C PHE A 105 8.56 -15.35 -11.68
N ARG A 106 8.19 -16.49 -12.28
CA ARG A 106 7.38 -17.51 -11.61
C ARG A 106 8.14 -18.12 -10.45
N ASN A 107 9.39 -18.50 -10.64
CA ASN A 107 10.25 -18.98 -9.56
C ASN A 107 10.32 -17.97 -8.40
N ARG A 108 10.61 -16.70 -8.70
CA ARG A 108 10.66 -15.63 -7.68
C ARG A 108 9.35 -15.55 -6.89
N ASN A 109 8.21 -15.55 -7.57
CA ASN A 109 6.91 -15.42 -6.94
C ASN A 109 6.53 -16.66 -6.11
N GLU A 110 6.82 -17.87 -6.59
CA GLU A 110 6.53 -19.09 -5.83
C GLU A 110 7.44 -19.24 -4.61
N TYR A 111 8.74 -18.91 -4.70
CA TYR A 111 9.61 -18.87 -3.53
C TYR A 111 9.19 -17.78 -2.52
N SER A 112 8.60 -16.68 -2.97
CA SER A 112 7.99 -15.69 -2.07
C SER A 112 6.81 -16.29 -1.29
N LYS A 113 5.97 -17.11 -1.92
CA LYS A 113 4.88 -17.81 -1.21
C LYS A 113 5.42 -18.83 -0.20
N LEU A 114 6.45 -19.59 -0.56
CA LEU A 114 7.13 -20.51 0.36
C LEU A 114 7.69 -19.79 1.58
N LEU A 115 8.29 -18.61 1.40
CA LEU A 115 8.79 -17.78 2.51
C LEU A 115 7.69 -17.28 3.46
N LYS A 116 6.46 -17.08 2.96
CA LYS A 116 5.32 -16.71 3.81
C LYS A 116 4.84 -17.88 4.67
N LEU A 117 4.99 -19.11 4.16
CA LEU A 117 4.61 -20.34 4.88
C LEU A 117 5.67 -20.77 5.89
N ASP A 118 6.95 -20.65 5.54
CA ASP A 118 8.08 -20.93 6.44
C ASP A 118 9.15 -19.84 6.32
N PRO A 119 9.03 -18.74 7.09
CA PRO A 119 9.99 -17.65 7.09
C PRO A 119 11.34 -18.03 7.69
N SER A 120 11.47 -19.18 8.37
CA SER A 120 12.73 -19.61 8.99
C SER A 120 13.64 -20.34 7.99
N ASN A 121 13.08 -20.87 6.91
CA ASN A 121 13.79 -21.68 5.92
C ASN A 121 14.86 -20.91 5.14
N ASN A 122 16.13 -21.21 5.38
CA ASN A 122 17.25 -20.56 4.68
C ASN A 122 17.26 -20.85 3.17
N THR A 123 16.86 -22.07 2.75
CA THR A 123 16.82 -22.43 1.33
C THR A 123 15.84 -21.54 0.57
N TYR A 124 14.65 -21.30 1.14
CA TYR A 124 13.64 -20.45 0.50
C TYR A 124 14.12 -18.99 0.42
N LYS A 125 14.81 -18.49 1.45
CA LYS A 125 15.38 -17.14 1.48
C LYS A 125 16.41 -16.95 0.38
N GLU A 126 17.36 -17.87 0.28
CA GLU A 126 18.44 -17.81 -0.72
C GLU A 126 17.90 -17.90 -2.14
N LYS A 127 16.98 -18.83 -2.41
CA LYS A 127 16.35 -18.97 -3.73
C LYS A 127 15.53 -17.73 -4.09
N TYR A 128 14.73 -17.20 -3.17
CA TYR A 128 13.98 -15.96 -3.40
C TYR A 128 14.92 -14.78 -3.70
N LYS A 129 16.00 -14.62 -2.93
CA LYS A 129 17.02 -13.58 -3.14
C LYS A 129 17.69 -13.73 -4.51
N TYR A 130 18.08 -14.95 -4.88
CA TYR A 130 18.68 -15.27 -6.17
C TYR A 130 17.77 -14.86 -7.33
N TYR A 131 16.51 -15.30 -7.34
CA TYR A 131 15.58 -14.96 -8.42
C TYR A 131 15.17 -13.49 -8.38
N SER A 132 15.10 -12.86 -7.21
CA SER A 132 14.84 -11.42 -7.10
C SER A 132 15.96 -10.59 -7.74
N LYS A 133 17.23 -10.96 -7.55
CA LYS A 133 18.38 -10.32 -8.23
C LYS A 133 18.31 -10.48 -9.75
N LYS A 134 17.86 -11.64 -10.25
CA LYS A 134 17.64 -11.86 -11.69
C LYS A 134 16.50 -10.99 -12.24
N VAL A 135 15.38 -10.89 -11.53
CA VAL A 135 14.27 -9.99 -11.89
C VAL A 135 14.72 -8.54 -11.93
N GLU A 136 15.49 -8.10 -10.93
CA GLU A 136 16.05 -6.75 -10.87
C GLU A 136 16.95 -6.45 -12.07
N LYS A 137 17.82 -7.39 -12.45
CA LYS A 137 18.64 -7.27 -13.67
C LYS A 137 17.78 -7.09 -14.92
N ILE A 138 16.75 -7.91 -15.10
CA ILE A 138 15.78 -7.77 -16.21
C ILE A 138 15.10 -6.41 -16.19
N TYR A 139 14.66 -5.93 -15.02
CA TYR A 139 14.04 -4.61 -14.90
C TYR A 139 15.00 -3.48 -15.24
N ASN A 140 16.29 -3.59 -14.91
CA ASN A 140 17.28 -2.58 -15.28
C ASN A 140 17.55 -2.57 -16.79
N GLU A 141 17.55 -3.73 -17.46
CA GLU A 141 17.84 -3.85 -18.89
C GLU A 141 16.62 -3.56 -19.81
N ILE A 142 15.45 -4.08 -19.41
CA ILE A 142 14.22 -4.09 -20.22
C ILE A 142 13.14 -3.16 -19.64
N GLY A 143 13.16 -2.88 -18.35
CA GLY A 143 12.08 -2.17 -17.65
C GLY A 143 11.07 -3.11 -17.00
N LYS A 144 10.20 -2.54 -16.15
CA LYS A 144 9.13 -3.28 -15.46
C LYS A 144 8.06 -3.77 -16.44
N GLU A 145 7.43 -4.89 -16.10
CA GLU A 145 6.27 -5.39 -16.85
C GLU A 145 5.17 -4.31 -16.88
N PRO A 146 4.57 -4.02 -18.05
CA PRO A 146 3.46 -3.10 -18.13
C PRO A 146 2.23 -3.69 -17.41
N ILE A 147 1.54 -2.86 -16.61
CA ILE A 147 0.40 -3.26 -15.79
C ILE A 147 -0.66 -3.98 -16.65
N ASN A 148 -1.08 -5.17 -16.22
CA ASN A 148 -2.07 -6.03 -16.91
C ASN A 148 -3.54 -5.62 -16.68
N VAL A 149 -3.81 -4.33 -16.48
CA VAL A 149 -5.18 -3.83 -16.31
C VAL A 149 -5.53 -2.97 -17.52
N GLY A 150 -6.34 -3.52 -18.42
CA GLY A 150 -6.71 -2.89 -19.68
C GLY A 150 -5.52 -2.65 -20.62
N MET A 151 -5.60 -1.57 -21.42
CA MET A 151 -4.51 -1.16 -22.29
C MET A 151 -3.46 -0.36 -21.51
N PRO A 152 -2.18 -0.80 -21.47
CA PRO A 152 -1.13 -0.04 -20.82
C PRO A 152 -1.01 1.37 -21.37
N TYR A 153 -0.82 2.34 -20.47
CA TYR A 153 -0.72 3.76 -20.85
C TYR A 153 0.32 4.03 -21.94
N THR A 154 1.46 3.32 -21.92
CA THR A 154 2.52 3.44 -22.94
C THR A 154 2.03 3.04 -24.34
N ILE A 155 1.26 1.95 -24.44
CA ILE A 155 0.64 1.51 -25.70
C ILE A 155 -0.44 2.51 -26.13
N LYS A 156 -1.33 2.91 -25.21
CA LYS A 156 -2.40 3.87 -25.49
C LYS A 156 -1.86 5.19 -26.03
N ARG A 157 -0.81 5.73 -25.39
CA ARG A 157 -0.10 6.94 -25.83
C ARG A 157 0.53 6.75 -27.21
N TYR A 158 1.15 5.60 -27.48
CA TYR A 158 1.72 5.29 -28.79
C TYR A 158 0.63 5.26 -29.87
N ILE A 159 -0.45 4.51 -29.67
CA ILE A 159 -1.56 4.41 -30.63
C ILE A 159 -2.15 5.79 -30.93
N LYS A 160 -2.47 6.57 -29.88
CA LYS A 160 -3.03 7.92 -30.04
C LYS A 160 -2.16 8.84 -30.93
N ARG A 161 -0.83 8.71 -30.87
CA ARG A 161 0.09 9.49 -31.72
C ARG A 161 0.10 9.04 -33.18
N THR A 162 -0.33 7.81 -33.45
CA THR A 162 -0.35 7.22 -34.79
C THR A 162 -1.72 7.32 -35.47
N LEU A 163 -2.78 7.56 -34.71
CA LEU A 163 -4.14 7.73 -35.24
C LEU A 163 -4.35 9.13 -35.83
N ARG A 164 -5.16 9.21 -36.89
CA ARG A 164 -5.63 10.48 -37.46
C ARG A 164 -6.56 11.24 -36.51
N ASP A 165 -7.45 10.52 -35.84
CA ASP A 165 -8.34 11.03 -34.78
C ASP A 165 -7.98 10.32 -33.45
N PRO A 166 -7.11 10.90 -32.61
CA PRO A 166 -6.66 10.29 -31.36
C PRO A 166 -7.77 10.07 -30.33
N ASP A 167 -8.86 10.84 -30.41
CA ASP A 167 -9.99 10.76 -29.48
C ASP A 167 -11.00 9.69 -29.88
N SER A 168 -10.88 9.16 -31.09
CA SER A 168 -11.63 7.98 -31.53
C SER A 168 -11.16 6.65 -30.92
N LEU A 169 -10.07 6.62 -30.16
CA LEU A 169 -9.53 5.38 -29.59
C LEU A 169 -10.43 4.82 -28.48
N THR A 170 -10.93 3.61 -28.70
CA THR A 170 -11.64 2.79 -27.70
C THR A 170 -10.80 1.57 -27.34
N ASP A 171 -10.45 1.44 -26.06
CA ASP A 171 -9.70 0.30 -25.53
C ASP A 171 -10.63 -0.92 -25.45
N GLU A 172 -10.20 -2.09 -25.96
CA GLU A 172 -10.95 -3.35 -25.75
C GLU A 172 -10.22 -4.27 -24.78
N LEU A 173 -9.22 -5.02 -25.27
CA LEU A 173 -8.59 -6.11 -24.53
C LEU A 173 -7.10 -6.15 -24.85
N CYS A 174 -6.28 -6.50 -23.86
CA CYS A 174 -4.87 -6.82 -24.07
C CYS A 174 -4.55 -8.18 -23.46
N SER A 175 -3.66 -8.91 -24.12
CA SER A 175 -3.11 -10.16 -23.61
C SER A 175 -2.23 -9.91 -22.37
N ASN A 176 -1.92 -10.98 -21.66
CA ASN A 176 -0.80 -10.99 -20.71
C ASN A 176 0.50 -10.62 -21.45
N SER A 177 1.43 -10.01 -20.71
CA SER A 177 2.73 -9.66 -21.26
C SER A 177 3.66 -10.87 -21.32
N ILE A 178 4.38 -11.00 -22.43
CA ILE A 178 5.36 -12.05 -22.67
C ILE A 178 6.74 -11.39 -22.65
N LEU A 179 7.63 -11.87 -21.78
CA LEU A 179 9.01 -11.40 -21.77
C LEU A 179 9.78 -12.04 -22.94
N THR A 180 10.40 -11.23 -23.78
CA THR A 180 11.36 -11.65 -24.79
C THR A 180 12.74 -11.05 -24.50
N LYS A 181 13.73 -11.41 -25.31
CA LYS A 181 15.09 -10.83 -25.21
C LYS A 181 15.12 -9.32 -25.48
N ASP A 182 14.16 -8.82 -26.27
CA ASP A 182 14.14 -7.44 -26.75
C ASP A 182 13.21 -6.54 -25.92
N GLY A 183 12.27 -7.11 -25.16
CA GLY A 183 11.32 -6.36 -24.37
C GLY A 183 10.14 -7.17 -23.86
N TRP A 184 9.10 -6.45 -23.43
CA TRP A 184 7.79 -7.00 -23.11
C TRP A 184 6.91 -6.94 -24.35
N GLU A 185 6.51 -8.10 -24.86
CA GLU A 185 5.51 -8.20 -25.91
C GLU A 185 4.11 -8.21 -25.32
N LYS A 186 3.20 -7.45 -25.94
CA LYS A 186 1.80 -7.42 -25.56
C LYS A 186 0.93 -7.23 -26.79
N THR A 187 -0.05 -8.11 -26.98
CA THR A 187 -1.03 -7.98 -28.06
C THR A 187 -2.26 -7.26 -27.52
N CYS A 188 -2.69 -6.21 -28.18
CA CYS A 188 -3.89 -5.46 -27.82
C CYS A 188 -4.85 -5.36 -28.99
N GLU A 189 -6.14 -5.42 -28.67
CA GLU A 189 -7.26 -5.13 -29.54
C GLU A 189 -7.86 -3.78 -29.16
N TYR A 190 -8.18 -2.97 -30.16
CA TYR A 190 -8.77 -1.65 -29.97
C TYR A 190 -9.61 -1.25 -31.18
N ARG A 191 -10.48 -0.26 -31.01
CA ARG A 191 -11.22 0.36 -32.12
C ARG A 191 -10.79 1.81 -32.29
N ALA A 192 -10.73 2.28 -33.53
CA ALA A 192 -10.48 3.68 -33.86
C ALA A 192 -11.16 4.05 -35.18
N LYS A 193 -11.38 5.34 -35.43
CA LYS A 193 -11.90 5.81 -36.71
C LYS A 193 -10.83 5.69 -37.80
N ASN A 194 -11.23 5.17 -38.96
CA ASN A 194 -10.43 5.17 -40.17
C ASN A 194 -10.51 6.55 -40.89
N GLY A 195 -9.86 6.66 -42.05
CA GLY A 195 -9.86 7.89 -42.86
C GLY A 195 -11.22 8.35 -43.37
N PHE A 196 -12.23 7.47 -43.36
CA PHE A 196 -13.61 7.73 -43.77
C PHE A 196 -14.57 7.95 -42.59
N GLY A 197 -14.06 8.02 -41.36
CA GLY A 197 -14.86 8.27 -40.15
C GLY A 197 -15.53 7.04 -39.54
N GLY A 198 -15.40 5.86 -40.15
CA GLY A 198 -15.94 4.60 -39.61
C GLY A 198 -15.00 3.95 -38.58
N TYR A 199 -15.56 3.32 -37.54
CA TYR A 199 -14.77 2.60 -36.52
C TYR A 199 -14.33 1.22 -37.03
N VAL A 200 -13.03 0.96 -37.00
CA VAL A 200 -12.42 -0.32 -37.36
C VAL A 200 -11.77 -0.95 -36.14
N LYS A 201 -11.94 -2.26 -35.97
CA LYS A 201 -11.26 -3.05 -34.94
C LYS A 201 -9.87 -3.47 -35.43
N VAL A 202 -8.85 -3.20 -34.63
CA VAL A 202 -7.44 -3.47 -34.93
C VAL A 202 -6.87 -4.35 -33.84
N ARG A 203 -6.18 -5.42 -34.23
CA ARG A 203 -5.33 -6.23 -33.35
C ARG A 203 -3.88 -5.94 -33.70
N LYS A 204 -3.07 -5.57 -32.71
CA LYS A 204 -1.64 -5.27 -32.92
C LYS A 204 -0.80 -5.76 -31.76
N THR A 205 0.41 -6.24 -32.05
CA THR A 205 1.40 -6.60 -31.04
C THR A 205 2.40 -5.48 -30.87
N PHE A 206 2.72 -5.17 -29.61
CA PHE A 206 3.63 -4.10 -29.22
C PHE A 206 4.81 -4.68 -28.47
N LEU A 207 6.02 -4.29 -28.87
CA LEU A 207 7.25 -4.55 -28.12
C LEU A 207 7.56 -3.33 -27.24
N ILE A 208 7.59 -3.51 -25.92
CA ILE A 208 7.76 -2.45 -24.94
C ILE A 208 9.11 -2.62 -24.23
N ARG A 209 9.90 -1.56 -24.18
CA ARG A 209 11.17 -1.51 -23.44
C ARG A 209 11.29 -0.17 -22.72
N GLN A 210 11.73 -0.20 -21.46
CA GLN A 210 11.86 0.96 -20.59
C GLN A 210 10.59 1.83 -20.56
N ASN A 211 9.42 1.20 -20.53
CA ASN A 211 8.12 1.88 -20.59
C ASN A 211 7.82 2.65 -21.90
N HIS A 212 8.50 2.30 -23.00
CA HIS A 212 8.26 2.84 -24.34
C HIS A 212 7.95 1.71 -25.34
N VAL A 213 7.00 1.95 -26.25
CA VAL A 213 6.78 1.09 -27.42
C VAL A 213 7.92 1.30 -28.42
N ILE A 214 8.69 0.25 -28.71
CA ILE A 214 9.82 0.26 -29.63
C ILE A 214 9.38 -0.16 -31.04
N LYS A 215 8.53 -1.18 -31.12
CA LYS A 215 8.00 -1.72 -32.38
C LYS A 215 6.54 -2.11 -32.21
N SER A 216 5.79 -2.06 -33.32
CA SER A 216 4.46 -2.65 -33.38
C SER A 216 4.20 -3.27 -34.75
N TRP A 217 3.54 -4.42 -34.77
CA TRP A 217 3.17 -5.16 -35.98
C TRP A 217 1.78 -5.78 -35.84
#